data_AF-A0A5B7XWB9-F1
#
_entry.id   AF-A0A5B7XWB9-F1
#
_cell.length_a   1.000
_cell.length_b   1.000
_cell.length_c   1.000
_cell.angle_alpha   90.00
_cell.angle_beta   90.00
_cell.angle_gamma   90.00
#
_symmetry.space_group_name_H-M   'P 1'
#
loop_
_entity.id
_entity.type
_entity.pdbx_description
1 polymer ?
#
loop_
_entity_poly.entity_id
_entity_poly.type
_entity_poly.pdbx_seq_one_letter_code
_entity_poly.pdbx_strand_id
1 'polypeptide(L)' 'MTFREILWQQVQQTIDLLKLYLGLLIPIFGLKCVMDLIAMGQLFWWDYGRLLGECIGGFLGLFLLIDVIGAAWRYYRQI' A
#
# COMPACT_ATOMS: atom_id res chain seq x y z
N MET A 1 2.03 24.95 -13.21
CA MET A 1 1.50 23.65 -12.70
C MET A 1 1.09 23.86 -11.26
N THR A 2 -0.19 23.68 -10.98
CA THR A 2 -0.80 24.04 -9.70
C THR A 2 -0.46 22.99 -8.64
N PHE A 3 -0.27 23.40 -7.39
CA PHE A 3 0.06 22.52 -6.24
C PHE A 3 -0.83 21.27 -6.18
N ARG A 4 -2.11 21.45 -6.52
CA ARG A 4 -3.16 20.43 -6.62
C ARG A 4 -2.89 19.37 -7.69
N GLU A 5 -2.30 19.73 -8.84
CA GLU A 5 -2.01 18.78 -9.92
C GLU A 5 -0.88 17.81 -9.52
N ILE A 6 0.12 18.30 -8.79
CA ILE A 6 1.25 17.47 -8.35
C ILE A 6 0.81 16.51 -7.25
N LEU A 7 -0.04 16.96 -6.31
CA LEU A 7 -0.65 16.09 -5.31
C LEU A 7 -1.57 15.04 -5.96
N TRP A 8 -2.37 15.47 -6.94
CA TRP A 8 -3.24 14.55 -7.67
C TRP A 8 -2.45 13.48 -8.42
N GLN A 9 -1.33 13.84 -9.05
CA GLN A 9 -0.44 12.88 -9.70
C GLN A 9 0.23 11.91 -8.70
N GLN A 10 0.68 12.39 -7.53
CA GLN A 10 1.22 11.50 -6.50
C GLN A 10 0.16 10.52 -5.98
N VAL A 11 -1.04 11.00 -5.63
CA VAL A 11 -2.15 10.16 -5.20
C VAL A 11 -2.47 9.12 -6.27
N GLN A 12 -2.49 9.51 -7.54
CA GLN A 12 -2.81 8.60 -8.63
C GLN A 12 -1.72 7.54 -8.85
N GLN A 13 -0.44 7.90 -8.74
CA GLN A 13 0.67 6.92 -8.75
C GLN A 13 0.60 5.97 -7.54
N THR A 14 0.28 6.48 -6.36
CA THR A 14 0.16 5.66 -5.15
C THR A 14 -1.01 4.69 -5.24
N ILE A 15 -2.16 5.13 -5.78
CA ILE A 15 -3.31 4.26 -6.03
C ILE A 15 -2.97 3.20 -7.08
N ASP A 16 -2.23 3.55 -8.12
CA ASP A 16 -1.80 2.61 -9.16
C ASP A 16 -0.84 1.56 -8.60
N LEU A 17 0.16 1.98 -7.82
CA LEU A 17 1.06 1.09 -7.09
C LEU A 17 0.32 0.22 -6.07
N LEU A 18 -0.66 0.76 -5.35
CA LEU A 18 -1.48 0.01 -4.41
C LEU A 18 -2.33 -1.03 -5.14
N LYS A 19 -2.89 -0.70 -6.31
CA LYS A 19 -3.60 -1.65 -7.17
C LYS A 19 -2.69 -2.75 -7.69
N LEU A 20 -1.49 -2.39 -8.16
CA LEU A 20 -0.50 -3.35 -8.62
C LEU A 20 -0.08 -4.28 -7.46
N TYR A 21 0.14 -3.71 -6.28
CA TYR A 21 0.47 -4.43 -5.07
C TYR A 21 -0.64 -5.38 -4.66
N LEU A 22 -1.91 -4.93 -4.56
CA LEU A 22 -3.05 -5.80 -4.28
C LEU A 22 -3.22 -6.86 -5.37
N GLY A 23 -3.06 -6.49 -6.64
CA GLY A 23 -3.15 -7.41 -7.77
C GLY A 23 -2.10 -8.52 -7.73
N LEU A 24 -0.94 -8.27 -7.14
CA LEU A 24 0.09 -9.28 -6.89
C LEU A 24 -0.15 -10.04 -5.57
N LEU A 25 -0.67 -9.35 -4.56
CA LEU A 25 -0.89 -9.91 -3.23
C LEU A 25 -2.03 -10.94 -3.23
N ILE A 26 -3.13 -10.65 -3.94
CA ILE A 26 -4.30 -11.55 -4.05
C ILE A 26 -3.91 -12.94 -4.59
N PRO A 27 -3.21 -13.08 -5.73
CA PRO A 27 -2.82 -14.40 -6.23
C PRO A 27 -1.78 -15.08 -5.35
N ILE A 28 -0.83 -14.34 -4.76
CA ILE A 28 0.14 -14.90 -3.82
C ILE A 28 -0.56 -15.46 -2.57
N PHE A 29 -1.51 -14.71 -2.01
CA PHE A 29 -2.30 -15.15 -0.87
C PHE A 29 -3.23 -16.31 -1.24
N GLY A 30 -3.85 -16.29 -2.43
CA GLY A 30 -4.66 -17.39 -2.93
C GLY A 30 -3.85 -18.68 -3.07
N LEU A 31 -2.65 -18.60 -3.66
CA LEU A 31 -1.75 -19.74 -3.81
C LEU A 31 -1.31 -20.28 -2.45
N LYS A 32 -0.96 -19.38 -1.52
CA LYS A 32 -0.56 -19.75 -0.17
C LYS A 32 -1.71 -20.34 0.62
N CYS A 33 -2.94 -19.82 0.50
CA CYS A 33 -4.16 -20.42 1.04
C CYS A 33 -4.38 -21.85 0.56
N VAL A 34 -4.22 -22.10 -0.74
CA VAL A 34 -4.37 -23.45 -1.32
C VAL A 34 -3.27 -24.38 -0.80
N MET A 35 -2.02 -23.91 -0.74
CA MET A 35 -0.91 -24.68 -0.18
C MET A 35 -1.11 -25.00 1.31
N ASP A 36 -1.57 -24.03 2.11
CA ASP A 36 -1.85 -24.21 3.54
C ASP A 36 -3.01 -25.18 3.78
N LEU A 37 -4.08 -25.07 2.97
CA LEU A 37 -5.20 -26.00 2.99
C LEU A 37 -4.75 -27.42 2.69
N ILE A 38 -3.85 -27.61 1.72
CA ILE A 38 -3.31 -28.92 1.35
C ILE A 38 -2.33 -29.45 2.40
N ALA A 39 -1.48 -28.59 2.97
CA ALA A 39 -0.39 -28.99 3.86
C ALA A 39 -0.82 -29.17 5.33
N MET A 40 -1.67 -28.28 5.85
CA MET A 40 -2.10 -28.27 7.26
C MET A 40 -3.59 -28.58 7.46
N GLY A 41 -4.40 -28.61 6.38
CA GLY A 41 -5.84 -28.88 6.48
C GLY A 41 -6.65 -27.77 7.16
N GLN A 42 -6.02 -26.64 7.51
CA GLN A 42 -6.62 -25.51 8.20
C GLN A 42 -6.25 -24.21 7.51
N LEU A 43 -7.20 -23.28 7.43
CA LEU A 43 -7.02 -21.98 6.82
C LEU A 43 -7.08 -20.88 7.87
N PHE A 44 -5.94 -20.25 8.17
CA PHE A 44 -5.86 -19.10 9.07
C PHE A 44 -6.17 -17.78 8.34
N TRP A 45 -7.40 -17.65 7.81
CA TRP A 45 -7.87 -16.44 7.12
C TRP A 45 -7.69 -15.14 7.93
N TRP A 46 -7.76 -15.25 9.26
CA TRP A 46 -7.64 -14.11 10.17
C TRP A 46 -6.23 -13.53 10.20
N ASP A 47 -5.19 -14.38 10.24
CA ASP A 47 -3.79 -13.93 10.18
C ASP A 47 -3.48 -13.30 8.83
N TYR A 48 -4.01 -13.87 7.75
CA TYR A 48 -3.87 -13.32 6.41
C TYR A 48 -4.55 -11.93 6.28
N GLY A 49 -5.76 -11.76 6.80
CA GLY A 49 -6.44 -10.46 6.83
C GLY A 49 -5.68 -9.41 7.65
N ARG A 50 -5.09 -9.82 8.78
CA ARG A 50 -4.27 -8.94 9.62
C ARG A 50 -2.98 -8.50 8.92
N LEU A 51 -2.28 -9.44 8.26
CA LEU A 51 -1.10 -9.15 7.43
C LEU A 51 -1.42 -8.17 6.29
N LEU A 52 -2.57 -8.37 5.64
CA LEU A 52 -3.07 -7.45 4.62
C LEU A 52 -3.30 -6.05 5.18
N GLY A 53 -3.94 -5.95 6.35
CA GLY A 53 -4.18 -4.68 7.04
C GLY A 53 -2.89 -3.96 7.44
N GLU A 54 -1.91 -4.68 7.97
CA GLU A 54 -0.58 -4.14 8.32
C GLU A 54 0.16 -3.64 7.09
N CYS A 55 0.12 -4.39 5.97
CA CYS A 55 0.74 -3.96 4.71
C CYS A 55 0.08 -2.71 4.14
N ILE A 56 -1.25 -2.63 4.15
CA ILE A 56 -1.99 -1.44 3.69
C ILE A 56 -1.69 -0.24 4.61
N GLY A 57 -1.68 -0.46 5.93
CA GLY A 57 -1.37 0.56 6.92
C GLY A 57 0.06 1.12 6.78
N GLY A 58 1.04 0.24 6.56
CA GLY A 58 2.42 0.64 6.30
C GLY A 58 2.56 1.42 4.99
N PHE A 59 1.82 1.05 3.95
CA PHE A 59 1.80 1.76 2.68
C PHE A 59 1.17 3.16 2.81
N LEU A 60 0.07 3.28 3.55
CA LEU A 60 -0.55 4.57 3.89
C LEU A 60 0.37 5.45 4.74
N GLY A 61 1.08 4.86 5.69
CA GLY A 61 2.06 5.57 6.53
C GLY A 61 3.22 6.13 5.70
N LEU A 62 3.79 5.34 4.78
CA LEU A 62 4.82 5.79 3.85
C LEU A 62 4.31 6.90 2.93
N PHE A 63 3.06 6.80 2.45
CA PHE A 63 2.43 7.84 1.65
C PHE A 63 2.32 9.16 2.41
N LEU A 64 1.79 9.12 3.63
CA LEU A 64 1.71 10.28 4.52
C LEU A 64 3.09 10.90 4.78
N LEU A 65 4.11 10.07 4.96
CA LEU A 65 5.48 10.52 5.17
C LEU A 65 6.03 11.25 3.93
N ILE A 66 5.82 10.71 2.73
CA ILE A 66 6.24 11.34 1.47
C ILE A 66 5.50 12.66 1.25
N ASP A 67 4.20 12.71 1.56
CA ASP A 67 3.39 13.91 1.44
C ASP A 67 3.88 15.01 2.40
N VAL A 68 4.12 14.66 3.66
CA VAL A 68 4.67 15.56 4.69
C VAL A 68 6.07 16.05 4.32
N ILE A 69 6.95 15.17 3.82
CA ILE A 69 8.31 15.56 3.38
C ILE A 69 8.22 16.48 2.15
N GLY A 70 7.34 16.18 1.19
CA GLY A 70 7.12 17.02 0.01
C GLY A 70 6.58 18.40 0.37
N ALA A 71 5.65 18.46 1.34
CA ALA A 71 5.12 19.70 1.88
C ALA A 71 6.21 20.50 2.63
N ALA A 72 6.99 19.84 3.50
CA ALA A 72 8.09 20.45 4.24
C ALA A 72 9.19 20.98 3.31
N TRP A 73 9.54 20.24 2.25
CA TRP A 73 10.53 20.66 1.25
C TRP A 73 10.09 21.90 0.47
N ARG A 74 8.80 22.00 0.12
CA ARG A 74 8.27 23.21 -0.53
C ARG A 74 8.23 24.41 0.41
N TYR A 75 7.87 24.20 1.67
CA TYR A 75 7.89 25.25 2.68
C TYR A 75 9.31 25.78 2.88
N TYR A 76 10.29 24.88 2.94
CA TYR A 76 11.70 25.24 3.08
C TYR A 76 12.28 25.93 1.84
N ARG A 77 11.74 25.66 0.65
CA ARG A 77 12.19 26.29 -0.61
C ARG A 77 11.54 27.66 -0.89
N GLN A 78 10.53 28.05 -0.12
CA GLN A 78 9.90 29.38 -0.18
C GLN A 78 10.51 30.39 0.80
N ILE A 79 11.46 29.96 1.64
CA ILE A 79 12.32 30.80 2.48
C ILE A 79 13.65 30.99 1.76
#